data_AF-A0A9D6TH07-F1
#
_entry.id   AF-A0A9D6TH07-F1
#
_cell.length_a   1.000
_cell.length_b   1.000
_cell.length_c   1.000
_cell.angle_alpha   90.00
_cell.angle_beta   90.00
_cell.angle_gamma   90.00
#
_symmetry.space_group_name_H-M   'P 1'
#
loop_
_entity.id
_entity.type
_entity.pdbx_description
1 polymer ?
#
loop_
_entity_poly.entity_id
_entity_poly.type
_entity_poly.pdbx_seq_one_letter_code
_entity_poly.pdbx_strand_id
1 'polypeptide(L)'
;MNTAAELIGLETAMRDLARLYESALLFAQLQGRAESALLPRMGALGQLLRRHLHANDLGPNEIRAAAVELHELTRHWHDAIDELRTSSLFLAATTAFAHDDQPALAETLPRLFSGLTLTTPPPALLYYAVSLAAPHRRQPPQGPFLTAAEVADKICAYADGIPAQTGSGSWWEVALPFLTLVDEPAAGDSPVTLALDLITQPRQVFQAAGEIAFRIYTPRLIAPFSVVLVRDPEDEWWEAAGQSYAAFRLMLRDRLHARGITVRDV
;
A
#
# COMPACT_ATOMS: atom_id res chain seq x y z
N MET A 1 -39.50 4.50 19.33
CA MET A 1 -38.39 3.73 18.72
C MET A 1 -37.15 4.58 18.78
N ASN A 2 -35.98 3.99 19.06
CA ASN A 2 -34.80 4.70 19.53
C ASN A 2 -34.01 5.32 18.36
N THR A 3 -34.40 6.54 17.97
CA THR A 3 -33.89 7.32 16.82
C THR A 3 -32.36 7.44 16.79
N ALA A 4 -31.71 7.45 17.96
CA ALA A 4 -30.25 7.52 18.06
C ALA A 4 -29.55 6.26 17.54
N ALA A 5 -30.12 5.07 17.76
CA ALA A 5 -29.53 3.82 17.28
C ALA A 5 -29.67 3.67 15.75
N GLU A 6 -30.79 4.14 15.19
CA GLU A 6 -31.04 4.14 13.75
C GLU A 6 -30.08 5.08 13.02
N LEU A 7 -29.77 6.24 13.61
CA LEU A 7 -28.78 7.18 13.08
C LEU A 7 -27.35 6.61 13.07
N ILE A 8 -26.91 6.00 14.18
CA ILE A 8 -25.60 5.35 14.25
C ILE A 8 -25.48 4.24 13.20
N GLY A 9 -26.57 3.49 12.97
CA GLY A 9 -26.63 2.47 11.92
C GLY A 9 -26.47 3.06 10.52
N LEU A 10 -27.15 4.16 10.21
CA LEU A 10 -27.05 4.86 8.93
C LEU A 10 -25.66 5.46 8.68
N GLU A 11 -25.05 6.07 9.69
CA GLU A 11 -23.68 6.61 9.59
C GLU A 11 -22.65 5.51 9.34
N THR A 12 -22.81 4.36 9.99
CA THR A 12 -21.95 3.20 9.78
C THR A 12 -22.11 2.67 8.35
N ALA A 13 -23.35 2.51 7.88
CA ALA A 13 -23.62 2.06 6.52
C ALA A 13 -23.07 3.03 5.46
N MET A 14 -23.15 4.35 5.69
CA MET A 14 -22.53 5.35 4.82
C MET A 14 -21.00 5.21 4.76
N ARG A 15 -20.36 4.94 5.90
CA ARG A 15 -18.90 4.74 5.96
C ARG A 15 -18.50 3.47 5.21
N ASP A 16 -19.26 2.40 5.33
CA ASP A 16 -19.01 1.16 4.60
C ASP A 16 -19.20 1.35 3.10
N LEU A 17 -20.24 2.08 2.68
CA LEU A 17 -20.43 2.44 1.27
C LEU A 17 -19.30 3.32 0.74
N ALA A 18 -18.76 4.24 1.55
CA ALA A 18 -17.61 5.05 1.18
C ALA A 18 -16.34 4.21 0.94
N ARG A 19 -16.09 3.20 1.78
CA ARG A 19 -14.99 2.24 1.57
C ARG A 19 -15.17 1.42 0.29
N LEU A 20 -16.40 1.04 -0.05
CA LEU A 20 -16.70 0.37 -1.32
C LEU A 20 -16.47 1.29 -2.52
N TYR A 21 -16.84 2.57 -2.41
CA TYR A 21 -16.55 3.56 -3.43
C TYR A 21 -15.05 3.72 -3.66
N GLU A 22 -14.27 3.92 -2.59
CA GLU A 22 -12.80 4.01 -2.64
C GLU A 22 -12.20 2.74 -3.28
N SER A 23 -12.69 1.56 -2.89
CA SER A 23 -12.25 0.29 -3.48
C SER A 23 -12.60 0.19 -4.96
N ALA A 24 -13.78 0.65 -5.38
CA ALA A 24 -14.21 0.63 -6.77
C ALA A 24 -13.39 1.58 -7.65
N LEU A 25 -12.94 2.72 -7.11
CA LEU A 25 -12.07 3.65 -7.84
C LEU A 25 -10.71 3.03 -8.20
N LEU A 26 -10.23 2.06 -7.42
CA LEU A 26 -8.97 1.37 -7.70
C LEU A 26 -9.04 0.51 -8.96
N PHE A 27 -10.22 0.08 -9.39
CA PHE A 27 -10.37 -0.87 -10.49
C PHE A 27 -10.91 -0.20 -11.75
N ALA A 28 -10.18 -0.36 -12.86
CA ALA A 28 -10.49 0.33 -14.12
C ALA A 28 -11.90 0.02 -14.64
N GLN A 29 -12.40 -1.21 -14.44
CA GLN A 29 -13.73 -1.63 -14.86
C GLN A 29 -14.86 -1.01 -14.01
N LEU A 30 -14.56 -0.59 -12.78
CA LEU A 30 -15.56 -0.10 -11.83
C LEU A 30 -15.52 1.42 -11.67
N GLN A 31 -14.36 2.05 -11.86
CA GLN A 31 -14.16 3.48 -11.61
C GLN A 31 -15.22 4.36 -12.29
N GLY A 32 -15.38 4.24 -13.61
CA GLY A 32 -16.33 5.08 -14.35
C GLY A 32 -17.78 4.91 -13.89
N ARG A 33 -18.18 3.69 -13.50
CA ARG A 33 -19.51 3.42 -12.93
C ARG A 33 -19.63 3.97 -11.51
N ALA A 34 -18.56 3.92 -10.72
CA ALA A 34 -18.54 4.45 -9.36
C ALA A 34 -18.70 5.97 -9.37
N GLU A 35 -17.97 6.67 -10.25
CA GLU A 35 -18.03 8.12 -10.41
C GLU A 35 -19.39 8.58 -10.96
N SER A 36 -19.94 7.88 -11.96
CA SER A 36 -21.19 8.30 -12.62
C SER A 36 -22.46 7.87 -11.87
N ALA A 37 -22.45 6.75 -11.15
CA ALA A 37 -23.67 6.19 -10.53
C ALA A 37 -23.63 6.15 -9.00
N LEU A 38 -22.50 5.83 -8.38
CA LEU A 38 -22.41 5.69 -6.92
C LEU A 38 -22.20 7.05 -6.23
N LEU A 39 -21.24 7.84 -6.71
CA LEU A 39 -20.89 9.13 -6.10
C LEU A 39 -22.09 10.10 -5.99
N PRO A 40 -22.95 10.28 -7.01
CA PRO A 40 -24.11 11.16 -6.88
C PRO A 40 -25.11 10.67 -5.82
N ARG A 41 -25.34 9.35 -5.73
CA ARG A 41 -26.26 8.76 -4.76
C ARG A 41 -25.73 8.87 -3.34
N MET A 42 -24.44 8.62 -3.13
CA MET A 42 -23.77 8.89 -1.85
C MET A 42 -23.88 10.36 -1.44
N GLY A 43 -23.70 11.29 -2.40
CA GLY A 43 -23.87 12.73 -2.16
C GLY A 43 -25.28 13.09 -1.69
N ALA A 44 -26.31 12.54 -2.34
CA ALA A 44 -27.71 12.75 -1.97
C ALA A 44 -28.03 12.19 -0.57
N LEU A 45 -27.58 10.96 -0.26
CA LEU A 45 -27.76 10.33 1.06
C LEU A 45 -27.03 11.10 2.17
N GLY A 46 -25.80 11.55 1.91
CA GLY A 46 -25.05 12.38 2.85
C GLY A 46 -25.70 13.73 3.13
N GLN A 47 -26.28 14.37 2.10
CA GLN A 47 -27.08 15.59 2.28
C GLN A 47 -28.35 15.36 3.09
N LEU A 48 -29.03 14.23 2.89
CA LEU A 48 -30.21 13.83 3.65
C LEU A 48 -29.87 13.63 5.13
N LEU A 49 -28.79 12.91 5.45
CA LEU A 49 -28.33 12.69 6.83
C LEU A 49 -27.92 14.00 7.53
N ARG A 50 -27.20 14.90 6.84
CA ARG A 50 -26.86 16.21 7.41
C ARG A 50 -28.10 17.06 7.73
N ARG A 51 -29.12 17.05 6.85
CA ARG A 51 -30.39 17.73 7.12
C ARG A 51 -31.08 17.17 8.37
N HIS A 52 -31.05 15.85 8.56
CA HIS A 52 -31.57 15.23 9.78
C HIS A 52 -30.86 15.74 11.04
N LEU A 53 -29.52 15.76 11.04
CA LEU A 53 -28.72 16.16 12.20
C LEU A 53 -28.96 17.62 12.60
N HIS A 54 -29.21 18.49 11.62
CA HIS A 54 -29.42 19.91 11.88
C HIS A 54 -30.87 20.29 12.20
N ALA A 55 -31.86 19.59 11.66
CA ALA A 55 -33.27 20.01 11.74
C ALA A 55 -34.18 19.09 12.56
N ASN A 56 -33.75 17.87 12.94
CA ASN A 56 -34.62 16.83 13.53
C ASN A 56 -35.91 16.57 12.73
N ASP A 57 -35.84 16.77 11.40
CA ASP A 57 -37.02 16.98 10.54
C ASP A 57 -37.27 15.83 9.55
N LEU A 58 -36.51 14.73 9.61
CA LEU A 58 -36.82 13.57 8.78
C LEU A 58 -37.85 12.67 9.47
N GLY A 59 -38.91 12.36 8.75
CA GLY A 59 -39.92 11.42 9.18
C GLY A 59 -39.39 9.98 9.18
N PRO A 60 -39.97 9.07 9.97
CA PRO A 60 -39.58 7.65 10.02
C PRO A 60 -39.55 6.94 8.65
N ASN A 61 -40.36 7.41 7.69
CA ASN A 61 -40.40 6.86 6.33
C ASN A 61 -39.16 7.23 5.51
N GLU A 62 -38.61 8.43 5.68
CA GLU A 62 -37.42 8.89 4.97
C GLU A 62 -36.16 8.22 5.50
N ILE A 63 -36.09 8.04 6.82
CA ILE A 63 -35.04 7.25 7.48
C ILE A 63 -35.06 5.81 6.95
N ARG A 64 -36.25 5.19 6.87
CA ARG A 64 -36.41 3.84 6.31
C ARG A 64 -36.02 3.77 4.84
N ALA A 65 -36.43 4.73 4.02
CA ALA A 65 -36.09 4.77 2.60
C ALA A 65 -34.57 4.90 2.40
N ALA A 66 -33.91 5.78 3.16
CA ALA A 66 -32.45 5.92 3.13
C ALA A 66 -31.73 4.64 3.57
N ALA A 67 -32.23 3.96 4.61
CA ALA A 67 -31.68 2.69 5.06
C ALA A 67 -31.77 1.59 3.98
N VAL A 68 -32.94 1.49 3.31
CA VAL A 68 -33.15 0.53 2.20
C VAL A 68 -32.20 0.85 1.04
N GLU A 69 -32.11 2.12 0.65
CA GLU A 69 -31.23 2.53 -0.44
C GLU A 69 -29.75 2.25 -0.12
N LEU A 70 -29.30 2.53 1.10
CA LEU A 70 -27.93 2.23 1.54
C LEU A 70 -27.63 0.73 1.49
N HIS A 71 -28.57 -0.08 1.97
CA HIS A 71 -28.41 -1.53 1.96
C HIS A 71 -28.34 -2.08 0.53
N GLU A 72 -29.20 -1.60 -0.37
CA GLU A 72 -29.22 -2.00 -1.78
C GLU A 72 -27.94 -1.58 -2.51
N LEU A 73 -27.48 -0.34 -2.30
CA LEU A 73 -26.23 0.15 -2.87
C LEU A 73 -25.03 -0.64 -2.36
N THR A 74 -24.95 -0.86 -1.05
CA THR A 74 -23.87 -1.61 -0.42
C THR A 74 -23.80 -3.03 -0.97
N ARG A 75 -24.95 -3.72 -1.08
CA ARG A 75 -25.01 -5.07 -1.65
C ARG A 75 -24.58 -5.07 -3.11
N HIS A 76 -25.14 -4.18 -3.93
CA HIS A 76 -24.81 -4.10 -5.36
C HIS A 76 -23.32 -3.88 -5.62
N TRP A 77 -22.67 -3.05 -4.80
CA TRP A 77 -21.24 -2.77 -4.96
C TRP A 77 -20.33 -3.85 -4.38
N HIS A 78 -20.75 -4.55 -3.32
CA HIS A 78 -20.08 -5.78 -2.93
C HIS A 78 -20.12 -6.82 -4.06
N ASP A 79 -21.31 -7.09 -4.61
CA ASP A 79 -21.49 -8.07 -5.69
C ASP A 79 -20.57 -7.75 -6.89
N ALA A 80 -20.48 -6.48 -7.26
CA ALA A 80 -19.62 -6.05 -8.37
C ALA A 80 -18.11 -6.17 -8.10
N ILE A 81 -17.68 -5.98 -6.85
CA ILE A 81 -16.29 -6.21 -6.45
C ILE A 81 -15.98 -7.72 -6.41
N ASP A 82 -16.93 -8.54 -5.94
CA ASP A 82 -16.79 -9.99 -5.92
C ASP A 82 -16.77 -10.59 -7.34
N GLU A 83 -17.57 -10.05 -8.27
CA GLU A 83 -17.50 -10.39 -9.69
C GLU A 83 -16.09 -10.14 -10.26
N LEU A 84 -15.48 -9.00 -9.93
CA LEU A 84 -14.12 -8.69 -10.38
C LEU A 84 -13.10 -9.71 -9.87
N ARG A 85 -13.21 -10.15 -8.62
CA ARG A 85 -12.31 -11.15 -8.01
C ARG A 85 -12.31 -12.48 -8.75
N THR A 86 -13.43 -12.81 -9.39
CA THR A 86 -13.59 -14.05 -10.18
C THR A 86 -13.44 -13.82 -11.69
N SER A 87 -13.19 -12.58 -12.12
CA SER A 87 -13.03 -12.23 -13.54
C SER A 87 -11.79 -12.89 -14.15
N SER A 88 -11.86 -13.18 -15.45
CA SER A 88 -10.72 -13.73 -16.19
C SER A 88 -9.49 -12.83 -16.16
N LEU A 89 -9.68 -11.50 -16.15
CA LEU A 89 -8.59 -10.53 -16.07
C LEU A 89 -7.85 -10.63 -14.72
N PHE A 90 -8.57 -10.71 -13.61
CA PHE A 90 -7.98 -10.84 -12.28
C PHE A 90 -7.27 -12.20 -12.11
N LEU A 91 -7.89 -13.27 -12.58
CA LEU A 91 -7.30 -14.61 -12.57
C LEU A 91 -6.03 -14.68 -13.45
N ALA A 92 -6.02 -14.00 -14.59
CA ALA A 92 -4.83 -13.90 -15.45
C ALA A 92 -3.70 -13.14 -14.76
N ALA A 93 -3.99 -12.00 -14.13
CA ALA A 93 -2.99 -11.21 -13.40
C ALA A 93 -2.39 -11.99 -12.21
N THR A 94 -3.22 -12.68 -11.42
CA THR A 94 -2.75 -13.50 -10.29
C THR A 94 -1.93 -14.72 -10.75
N THR A 95 -2.32 -15.34 -11.86
CA THR A 95 -1.55 -16.44 -12.46
C THR A 95 -0.19 -15.93 -12.99
N ALA A 96 -0.18 -14.80 -13.68
CA ALA A 96 1.05 -14.16 -14.16
C ALA A 96 1.98 -13.81 -12.98
N PHE A 97 1.43 -13.27 -11.89
CA PHE A 97 2.17 -12.98 -10.67
C PHE A 97 2.79 -14.24 -10.07
N ALA A 98 2.02 -15.32 -9.89
CA ALA A 98 2.50 -16.56 -9.31
C ALA A 98 3.66 -17.21 -10.10
N HIS A 99 3.71 -16.96 -11.42
CA HIS A 99 4.77 -17.44 -12.30
C HIS A 99 5.88 -16.42 -12.59
N ASP A 100 5.85 -15.24 -11.96
CA ASP A 100 6.73 -14.09 -12.26
C ASP A 100 6.76 -13.72 -13.77
N ASP A 101 5.62 -13.84 -14.45
CA ASP A 101 5.44 -13.52 -15.87
C ASP A 101 5.28 -12.01 -16.06
N GLN A 102 6.42 -11.34 -16.15
CA GLN A 102 6.53 -9.89 -16.27
C GLN A 102 5.82 -9.32 -17.52
N PRO A 103 5.97 -9.88 -18.74
CA PRO A 103 5.19 -9.45 -19.91
C PRO A 103 3.68 -9.53 -19.70
N ALA A 104 3.17 -10.63 -19.15
CA ALA A 104 1.73 -10.77 -18.90
C ALA A 104 1.23 -9.78 -17.84
N LEU A 105 2.04 -9.49 -16.81
CA LEU A 105 1.73 -8.44 -15.82
C LEU A 105 1.68 -7.04 -16.45
N ALA A 106 2.61 -6.71 -17.35
CA ALA A 106 2.62 -5.43 -18.06
C ALA A 106 1.35 -5.21 -18.90
N GLU A 107 0.78 -6.27 -19.47
CA GLU A 107 -0.48 -6.19 -20.21
C GLU A 107 -1.70 -6.11 -19.27
N THR A 108 -1.73 -6.95 -18.24
CA THR A 108 -2.94 -7.14 -17.41
C THR A 108 -3.14 -6.08 -16.35
N LEU A 109 -2.07 -5.62 -15.67
CA LEU A 109 -2.20 -4.74 -14.50
C LEU A 109 -2.77 -3.35 -14.83
N PRO A 110 -2.33 -2.64 -15.90
CA PRO A 110 -2.92 -1.35 -16.27
C PRO A 110 -4.39 -1.44 -16.71
N ARG A 111 -4.83 -2.62 -17.15
CA ARG A 111 -6.24 -2.90 -17.50
C ARG A 111 -7.08 -3.24 -16.27
N LEU A 112 -6.45 -3.73 -15.21
CA LEU A 112 -7.10 -4.13 -13.96
C LEU A 112 -7.24 -2.93 -13.01
N PHE A 113 -6.15 -2.21 -12.78
CA PHE A 113 -6.09 -1.10 -11.83
C PHE A 113 -6.20 0.24 -12.55
N SER A 114 -7.10 1.10 -12.06
CA SER A 114 -7.20 2.47 -12.57
C SER A 114 -5.97 3.29 -12.19
N GLY A 115 -5.52 4.13 -13.11
CA GLY A 115 -4.40 5.05 -12.91
C GLY A 115 -3.03 4.35 -12.79
N LEU A 116 -2.97 3.02 -12.86
CA LEU A 116 -1.72 2.28 -12.88
C LEU A 116 -1.16 2.25 -14.31
N THR A 117 0.02 2.82 -14.51
CA THR A 117 0.68 2.85 -15.82
C THR A 117 2.00 2.10 -15.78
N LEU A 118 2.39 1.55 -16.91
CA LEU A 118 3.71 0.97 -17.09
C LEU A 118 4.73 2.08 -17.36
N THR A 119 5.81 2.13 -16.59
CA THR A 119 6.88 3.11 -16.75
C THR A 119 7.85 2.63 -17.84
N THR A 120 7.94 3.37 -18.95
CA THR A 120 8.86 3.07 -20.06
C THR A 120 9.65 4.31 -20.49
N PRO A 121 11.00 4.25 -20.50
CA PRO A 121 11.84 3.19 -19.94
C PRO A 121 11.74 3.14 -18.40
N PRO A 122 11.97 1.98 -17.76
CA PRO A 122 12.02 1.92 -16.30
C PRO A 122 13.23 2.72 -15.76
N PRO A 123 13.13 3.30 -14.54
CA PRO A 123 14.28 3.92 -13.88
C PRO A 123 15.43 2.92 -13.72
N ALA A 124 16.66 3.37 -13.99
CA ALA A 124 17.84 2.51 -13.91
C ALA A 124 18.15 2.05 -12.47
N LEU A 125 17.84 2.90 -11.49
CA LEU A 125 18.08 2.67 -10.09
C LEU A 125 16.79 2.98 -9.32
N LEU A 126 16.39 2.05 -8.46
CA LEU A 126 15.25 2.22 -7.57
C LEU A 126 15.68 1.89 -6.14
N TYR A 127 15.07 2.56 -5.17
CA TYR A 127 15.43 2.48 -3.77
C TYR A 127 14.32 1.79 -2.97
N TYR A 128 14.69 0.74 -2.25
CA TYR A 128 13.82 0.03 -1.32
C TYR A 128 14.11 0.48 0.11
N ALA A 129 13.11 1.04 0.79
CA ALA A 129 13.22 1.44 2.19
C ALA A 129 13.25 0.21 3.10
N VAL A 130 14.34 0.05 3.87
CA VAL A 130 14.46 -1.03 4.85
C VAL A 130 13.71 -0.61 6.11
N SER A 131 12.61 -1.30 6.43
CA SER A 131 11.90 -1.06 7.69
C SER A 131 12.80 -1.35 8.89
N LEU A 132 12.93 -0.37 9.78
CA LEU A 132 13.74 -0.43 11.00
C LEU A 132 12.91 -0.77 12.25
N ALA A 133 11.59 -0.85 12.12
CA ALA A 133 10.70 -1.09 13.26
C ALA A 133 10.95 -2.50 13.84
N ALA A 134 11.14 -2.56 15.15
CA ALA A 134 11.17 -3.83 15.86
C ALA A 134 9.75 -4.46 15.84
N PRO A 135 9.62 -5.79 15.67
CA PRO A 135 8.33 -6.44 15.81
C PRO A 135 7.78 -6.13 17.21
N HIS A 136 6.51 -5.72 17.29
CA HIS A 136 5.81 -5.44 18.55
C HIS A 136 5.63 -6.74 19.38
N ARG A 137 6.71 -7.30 19.91
CA ARG A 137 6.67 -8.35 20.92
C ARG A 137 6.80 -7.68 22.28
N ARG A 138 5.88 -8.08 23.19
CA ARG A 138 5.71 -7.61 24.58
C ARG A 138 6.91 -7.95 25.49
N GLN A 139 8.14 -7.67 25.09
CA GLN A 139 9.33 -7.85 25.92
C GLN A 139 9.95 -6.48 26.24
N PRO A 140 9.92 -6.05 27.50
CA PRO A 140 10.83 -5.00 27.96
C PRO A 140 12.27 -5.57 28.01
N PRO A 141 13.33 -4.79 27.72
CA PRO A 141 13.38 -3.39 27.29
C PRO A 141 14.07 -3.28 25.91
N GLN A 142 13.44 -3.75 24.84
CA GLN A 142 13.98 -3.50 23.50
C GLN A 142 13.36 -2.20 22.96
N GLY A 143 14.20 -1.30 22.45
CA GLY A 143 13.77 -0.01 21.89
C GLY A 143 12.85 -0.18 20.67
N PRO A 144 12.26 0.91 20.15
CA PRO A 144 11.31 0.84 19.04
C PRO A 144 11.94 0.38 17.72
N PHE A 145 13.28 0.42 17.62
CA PHE A 145 14.04 0.10 16.42
C PHE A 145 14.88 -1.17 16.58
N LEU A 146 15.08 -1.84 15.45
CA LEU A 146 16.07 -2.91 15.31
C LEU A 146 17.48 -2.36 15.53
N THR A 147 18.32 -3.16 16.18
CA THR A 147 19.74 -2.88 16.33
C THR A 147 20.47 -2.95 14.99
N ALA A 148 21.65 -2.32 14.89
CA ALA A 148 22.49 -2.41 13.68
C ALA A 148 22.84 -3.87 13.30
N ALA A 149 22.89 -4.77 14.28
CA ALA A 149 23.06 -6.21 14.06
C ALA A 149 21.89 -6.81 13.28
N GLU A 150 20.69 -6.61 13.80
CA GLU A 150 19.45 -7.15 13.23
C GLU A 150 19.15 -6.56 11.86
N VAL A 151 19.42 -5.25 11.67
CA VAL A 151 19.29 -4.60 10.37
C VAL A 151 20.29 -5.19 9.36
N ALA A 152 21.55 -5.39 9.77
CA ALA A 152 22.52 -6.02 8.89
C ALA A 152 22.11 -7.46 8.52
N ASP A 153 21.57 -8.24 9.48
CA ASP A 153 21.08 -9.61 9.22
C ASP A 153 19.90 -9.60 8.25
N LYS A 154 18.96 -8.67 8.44
CA LYS A 154 17.82 -8.46 7.54
C LYS A 154 18.27 -8.10 6.12
N ILE A 155 19.23 -7.18 5.98
CA ILE A 155 19.79 -6.80 4.68
C ILE A 155 20.49 -7.99 4.01
N CYS A 156 21.22 -8.80 4.77
CA CYS A 156 21.88 -9.99 4.24
C CYS A 156 20.89 -11.03 3.74
N ALA A 157 19.74 -11.17 4.43
CA ALA A 157 18.67 -12.07 3.98
C ALA A 157 18.07 -11.64 2.62
N TYR A 158 18.23 -10.38 2.20
CA TYR A 158 17.82 -9.93 0.87
C TYR A 158 18.78 -10.33 -0.25
N ALA A 159 19.94 -10.92 0.05
CA ALA A 159 20.82 -11.49 -0.98
C ALA A 159 20.11 -12.57 -1.82
N ASP A 160 19.20 -13.33 -1.20
CA ASP A 160 18.37 -14.32 -1.88
C ASP A 160 17.15 -13.72 -2.60
N GLY A 161 17.01 -12.39 -2.55
CA GLY A 161 15.94 -11.60 -3.13
C GLY A 161 14.94 -11.05 -2.11
N ILE A 162 14.38 -9.89 -2.42
CA ILE A 162 13.41 -9.17 -1.57
C ILE A 162 12.01 -9.73 -1.84
N PRO A 163 11.34 -10.34 -0.84
CA PRO A 163 9.98 -10.83 -1.02
C PRO A 163 9.00 -9.67 -1.19
N ALA A 164 7.93 -9.87 -1.97
CA ALA A 164 6.82 -8.93 -2.04
C ALA A 164 6.27 -8.60 -0.64
N GLN A 165 5.78 -7.38 -0.46
CA GLN A 165 5.19 -6.98 0.81
C GLN A 165 3.79 -7.60 0.94
N THR A 166 3.66 -8.62 1.78
CA THR A 166 2.37 -9.23 2.13
C THR A 166 1.85 -8.63 3.43
N GLY A 167 1.19 -7.46 3.32
CA GLY A 167 0.53 -6.83 4.46
C GLY A 167 -0.82 -7.46 4.81
N SER A 168 -1.43 -7.01 5.91
CA SER A 168 -2.86 -7.23 6.21
C SER A 168 -3.77 -6.33 5.38
N GLY A 169 -3.35 -6.04 4.15
CA GLY A 169 -3.98 -5.10 3.24
C GLY A 169 -5.33 -5.60 2.71
N SER A 170 -5.88 -4.87 1.76
CA SER A 170 -7.10 -5.27 1.05
C SER A 170 -6.91 -6.64 0.38
N TRP A 171 -8.01 -7.35 0.12
CA TRP A 171 -7.97 -8.70 -0.47
C TRP A 171 -7.16 -8.79 -1.77
N TRP A 172 -7.13 -7.72 -2.58
CA TRP A 172 -6.38 -7.66 -3.83
C TRP A 172 -4.88 -7.46 -3.60
N GLU A 173 -4.46 -6.75 -2.54
CA GLU A 173 -3.04 -6.61 -2.15
C GLU A 173 -2.48 -7.95 -1.65
N VAL A 174 -3.32 -8.76 -1.01
CA VAL A 174 -2.95 -10.13 -0.61
C VAL A 174 -2.77 -11.03 -1.84
N ALA A 175 -3.62 -10.87 -2.86
CA ALA A 175 -3.60 -11.67 -4.07
C ALA A 175 -2.53 -11.24 -5.09
N LEU A 176 -2.22 -9.94 -5.14
CA LEU A 176 -1.23 -9.31 -6.01
C LEU A 176 -0.32 -8.41 -5.17
N PRO A 177 0.52 -8.98 -4.28
CA PRO A 177 1.43 -8.18 -3.49
C PRO A 177 2.51 -7.58 -4.38
N PHE A 178 3.03 -6.42 -3.98
CA PHE A 178 4.06 -5.71 -4.72
C PHE A 178 5.15 -5.18 -3.78
N LEU A 179 6.25 -4.75 -4.38
CA LEU A 179 7.28 -3.96 -3.72
C LEU A 179 7.05 -2.50 -4.03
N THR A 180 7.07 -1.66 -3.00
CA THR A 180 7.10 -0.20 -3.14
C THR A 180 8.55 0.27 -3.17
N LEU A 181 8.89 1.07 -4.17
CA LEU A 181 10.21 1.60 -4.41
C LEU A 181 10.11 3.10 -4.75
N VAL A 182 11.18 3.85 -4.56
CA VAL A 182 11.28 5.27 -4.97
C VAL A 182 12.49 5.45 -5.87
N ASP A 183 12.54 6.53 -6.65
CA ASP A 183 13.67 6.87 -7.52
C ASP A 183 14.73 7.75 -6.85
N GLU A 184 14.45 8.24 -5.63
CA GLU A 184 15.40 8.99 -4.80
C GLU A 184 15.44 8.44 -3.37
N PRO A 185 16.63 8.28 -2.75
CA PRO A 185 16.72 7.69 -1.41
C PRO A 185 16.05 8.55 -0.34
N ALA A 186 16.01 9.88 -0.52
CA ALA A 186 15.40 10.82 0.40
C ALA A 186 13.85 10.81 0.35
N ALA A 187 13.26 10.24 -0.70
CA ALA A 187 11.80 10.12 -0.83
C ALA A 187 11.24 8.90 -0.06
N GLY A 188 12.10 8.04 0.49
CA GLY A 188 11.69 6.88 1.27
C GLY A 188 11.58 7.17 2.77
N ASP A 189 10.69 6.47 3.46
CA ASP A 189 10.42 6.64 4.89
C ASP A 189 11.46 5.96 5.81
N SER A 190 12.69 5.72 5.32
CA SER A 190 13.74 5.06 6.12
C SER A 190 15.11 5.64 5.81
N PRO A 191 15.96 5.88 6.83
CA PRO A 191 17.33 6.34 6.63
C PRO A 191 18.26 5.24 6.10
N VAL A 192 17.77 4.00 6.00
CA VAL A 192 18.48 2.85 5.43
C VAL A 192 17.72 2.37 4.21
N THR A 193 18.31 2.52 3.02
CA THR A 193 17.68 2.09 1.77
C THR A 193 18.60 1.15 0.98
N LEU A 194 18.01 0.29 0.17
CA LEU A 194 18.74 -0.55 -0.79
C LEU A 194 18.61 0.10 -2.16
N ALA A 195 19.72 0.50 -2.76
CA ALA A 195 19.78 0.96 -4.14
C ALA A 195 19.87 -0.28 -5.05
N LEU A 196 18.77 -0.61 -5.72
CA LEU A 196 18.58 -1.78 -6.57
C LEU A 196 18.93 -1.45 -8.02
N ASP A 197 19.87 -2.20 -8.59
CA ASP A 197 20.21 -2.11 -10.01
C ASP A 197 19.30 -3.05 -10.81
N LEU A 198 18.38 -2.46 -11.57
CA LEU A 198 17.42 -3.21 -12.39
C LEU A 198 17.91 -3.39 -13.84
N ILE A 199 19.10 -2.92 -14.20
CA ILE A 199 19.66 -3.09 -15.54
C ILE A 199 19.98 -4.57 -15.78
N THR A 200 20.57 -5.25 -14.80
CA THR A 200 20.98 -6.64 -14.93
C THR A 200 19.82 -7.63 -14.89
N GLN A 201 18.72 -7.23 -14.27
CA GLN A 201 17.51 -8.05 -14.16
C GLN A 201 16.27 -7.17 -14.37
N PRO A 202 15.92 -6.90 -15.64
CA PRO A 202 14.79 -6.05 -15.96
C PRO A 202 13.50 -6.56 -15.32
N ARG A 203 12.73 -5.61 -14.80
CA ARG A 203 11.40 -5.82 -14.22
C ARG A 203 10.45 -4.78 -14.77
N GLN A 204 9.17 -5.14 -14.85
CA GLN A 204 8.15 -4.17 -15.20
C GLN A 204 7.91 -3.29 -13.99
N VAL A 205 8.09 -1.99 -14.20
CA VAL A 205 7.92 -0.96 -13.17
C VAL A 205 6.63 -0.24 -13.46
N PHE A 206 5.78 -0.14 -12.44
CA PHE A 206 4.48 0.50 -12.54
C PHE A 206 4.43 1.74 -11.67
N GLN A 207 3.68 2.74 -12.08
CA GLN A 207 3.42 3.94 -11.29
C GLN A 207 1.91 4.16 -11.19
N ALA A 208 1.43 4.39 -9.98
CA ALA A 208 0.04 4.79 -9.76
C ALA A 208 -0.10 6.31 -9.88
N ALA A 209 -1.21 6.76 -10.45
CA ALA A 209 -1.48 8.19 -10.64
C ALA A 209 -1.43 8.95 -9.29
N GLY A 210 -0.61 9.99 -9.24
CA GLY A 210 -0.45 10.83 -8.04
C GLY A 210 0.53 10.27 -6.99
N GLU A 211 1.15 9.12 -7.22
CA GLU A 211 2.17 8.56 -6.34
C GLU A 211 3.58 8.84 -6.87
N ILE A 212 4.47 9.25 -5.96
CA ILE A 212 5.91 9.38 -6.22
C ILE A 212 6.62 8.01 -6.21
N ALA A 213 5.96 6.99 -5.67
CA ALA A 213 6.50 5.65 -5.55
C ALA A 213 6.16 4.78 -6.78
N PHE A 214 7.07 3.85 -7.04
CA PHE A 214 6.94 2.81 -8.04
C PHE A 214 6.56 1.49 -7.39
N ARG A 215 5.86 0.66 -8.16
CA ARG A 215 5.44 -0.69 -7.77
C ARG A 215 6.05 -1.73 -8.69
N ILE A 216 6.63 -2.78 -8.12
CA ILE A 216 7.04 -3.97 -8.87
C ILE A 216 6.24 -5.16 -8.35
N TYR A 217 5.45 -5.76 -9.24
CA TYR A 217 4.69 -6.97 -8.95
C TYR A 217 5.55 -8.19 -9.28
N THR A 218 6.13 -8.78 -8.25
CA THR A 218 6.91 -10.02 -8.35
C THR A 218 6.87 -10.74 -7.00
N PRO A 219 6.78 -12.07 -6.94
CA PRO A 219 6.87 -12.80 -5.67
C PRO A 219 8.16 -12.51 -4.91
N ARG A 220 9.26 -12.34 -5.65
CA ARG A 220 10.58 -12.06 -5.11
C ARG A 220 11.45 -11.31 -6.11
N LEU A 221 11.91 -10.14 -5.72
CA LEU A 221 12.84 -9.34 -6.51
C LEU A 221 14.28 -9.75 -6.23
N ILE A 222 14.89 -10.40 -7.21
CA ILE A 222 16.33 -10.66 -7.22
C ILE A 222 16.97 -9.53 -8.02
N ALA A 223 17.84 -8.75 -7.38
CA ALA A 223 18.58 -7.68 -8.02
C ALA A 223 19.87 -7.43 -7.22
N PRO A 224 21.00 -7.15 -7.89
CA PRO A 224 22.17 -6.60 -7.21
C PRO A 224 21.80 -5.30 -6.50
N PHE A 225 22.33 -5.11 -5.29
CA PHE A 225 22.06 -3.91 -4.51
C PHE A 225 23.30 -3.38 -3.80
N SER A 226 23.25 -2.10 -3.50
CA SER A 226 24.13 -1.45 -2.51
C SER A 226 23.27 -0.80 -1.43
N VAL A 227 23.84 -0.63 -0.24
CA VAL A 227 23.13 0.01 0.87
C VAL A 227 23.43 1.50 0.86
N VAL A 228 22.40 2.32 0.95
CA VAL A 228 22.50 3.77 1.14
C VAL A 228 22.13 4.08 2.59
N LEU A 229 23.03 4.77 3.29
CA LEU A 229 22.81 5.26 4.65
C LEU A 229 22.79 6.79 4.61
N VAL A 230 21.63 7.38 4.92
CA VAL A 230 21.48 8.84 5.03
C VAL A 230 22.37 9.33 6.16
N ARG A 231 23.07 10.46 5.99
CA ARG A 231 23.98 10.99 7.02
C ARG A 231 23.29 11.56 8.25
N ASP A 232 22.32 12.44 8.03
CA ASP A 232 21.64 13.21 9.07
C ASP A 232 20.12 13.10 8.88
N PRO A 233 19.49 11.98 9.29
CA PRO A 233 18.04 11.93 9.32
C PRO A 233 17.55 12.92 10.37
N GLU A 234 16.79 13.92 9.96
CA GLU A 234 16.03 14.79 10.86
C GLU A 234 14.98 13.91 11.55
N ASP A 235 15.32 13.29 12.68
CA ASP A 235 14.35 12.40 13.34
C ASP A 235 14.54 12.34 14.86
N GLU A 236 13.63 13.00 15.57
CA GLU A 236 13.49 13.07 17.04
C GLU A 236 13.44 11.68 17.71
N TRP A 237 13.18 10.64 16.92
CA TRP A 237 12.99 9.27 17.37
C TRP A 237 14.29 8.57 17.81
N TRP A 238 15.43 8.94 17.22
CA TRP A 238 16.73 8.37 17.61
C TRP A 238 17.20 8.89 18.97
N GLU A 239 16.84 10.14 19.32
CA GLU A 239 17.12 10.70 20.64
C GLU A 239 16.37 9.95 21.74
N ALA A 240 15.11 9.57 21.46
CA ALA A 240 14.28 8.79 22.39
C ALA A 240 14.73 7.33 22.55
N ALA A 241 15.41 6.75 21.55
CA ALA A 241 15.81 5.34 21.52
C ALA A 241 17.11 5.03 22.30
N GLY A 242 17.79 6.04 22.88
CA GLY A 242 18.97 5.86 23.73
C GLY A 242 20.28 5.58 23.00
N GLN A 243 20.28 5.45 21.66
CA GLN A 243 21.46 5.37 20.81
C GLN A 243 21.35 6.43 19.70
N SER A 244 22.39 7.25 19.52
CA SER A 244 22.41 8.22 18.43
C SER A 244 22.47 7.51 17.08
N TYR A 245 21.75 8.06 16.09
CA TYR A 245 21.77 7.53 14.73
C TYR A 245 23.20 7.46 14.16
N ALA A 246 24.06 8.45 14.45
CA ALA A 246 25.45 8.44 14.03
C ALA A 246 26.22 7.19 14.50
N ALA A 247 26.01 6.78 15.76
CA ALA A 247 26.61 5.55 16.30
C ALA A 247 26.03 4.30 15.65
N PHE A 248 24.70 4.25 15.49
CA PHE A 248 24.01 3.16 14.78
C PHE A 248 24.54 2.99 13.35
N ARG A 249 24.66 4.09 12.60
CA ARG A 249 25.11 4.14 11.21
C ARG A 249 26.54 3.59 11.06
N LEU A 250 27.46 4.00 11.94
CA LEU A 250 28.82 3.47 11.95
C LEU A 250 28.84 1.96 12.21
N MET A 251 28.10 1.49 13.22
CA MET A 251 28.02 0.07 13.55
C MET A 251 27.41 -0.76 12.41
N LEU A 252 26.37 -0.24 11.75
CA LEU A 252 25.72 -0.90 10.62
C LEU A 252 26.68 -0.98 9.43
N ARG A 253 27.37 0.11 9.10
CA ARG A 253 28.35 0.16 8.02
C ARG A 253 29.46 -0.88 8.23
N ASP A 254 30.04 -0.96 9.42
CA ASP A 254 31.11 -1.91 9.72
C ASP A 254 30.65 -3.37 9.58
N ARG A 255 29.42 -3.66 10.03
CA ARG A 255 28.81 -4.99 9.88
C ARG A 255 28.53 -5.37 8.43
N LEU A 256 28.03 -4.43 7.63
CA LEU A 256 27.76 -4.66 6.21
C LEU A 256 29.07 -4.88 5.43
N HIS A 257 30.12 -4.10 5.71
CA HIS A 257 31.44 -4.30 5.12
C HIS A 257 32.06 -5.64 5.49
N ALA A 258 31.94 -6.07 6.75
CA ALA A 258 32.41 -7.40 7.18
C ALA A 258 31.73 -8.56 6.41
N ARG A 259 30.59 -8.29 5.76
CA ARG A 259 29.83 -9.24 4.93
C ARG A 259 29.99 -9.01 3.43
N GLY A 260 30.90 -8.12 3.03
CA GLY A 260 31.18 -7.80 1.63
C GLY A 260 30.10 -6.96 0.94
N ILE A 261 29.20 -6.32 1.70
CA ILE A 261 28.14 -5.47 1.13
C ILE A 261 28.66 -4.05 0.94
N THR A 262 28.47 -3.51 -0.27
CA THR A 262 28.83 -2.13 -0.62
C THR A 262 27.88 -1.14 0.06
N VAL A 263 28.46 -0.16 0.75
CA VAL A 263 27.72 0.93 1.42
C VAL A 263 28.08 2.26 0.76
N ARG A 264 27.08 3.08 0.46
CA ARG A 264 27.19 4.43 -0.07
C ARG A 264 26.69 5.42 0.99
N ASP A 265 27.51 6.41 1.28
CA ASP A 265 27.20 7.46 2.25
C ASP A 265 26.65 8.69 1.53
N VAL A 266 25.34 8.89 1.63
CA VAL A 266 24.62 9.98 0.94
C VAL A 266 24.16 11.01 1.96
#